data_AF-A0A7S3RGR3-F1
#
_entry.id   AF-A0A7S3RGR3-F1
#
_cell.length_a   1.000
_cell.length_b   1.000
_cell.length_c   1.000
_cell.angle_alpha   90.00
_cell.angle_beta   90.00
_cell.angle_gamma   90.00
#
_symmetry.space_group_name_H-M   'P 1'
#
loop_
_entity.id
_entity.type
_entity.pdbx_description
1 polymer ?
#
loop_
_entity_poly.entity_id
_entity_poly.type
_entity_poly.pdbx_seq_one_letter_code
_entity_poly.pdbx_strand_id
1 'polypeptide(L)'
;SGSSGTSSNLTLYEGVDVAVSLTQESVNKTMLDYLASAASAEVIKYYKLDTDAANGMAEMSEDEVMSITGGVSPFSIPNGSTQDNVTVLRLAEASFAGAFKSKGGTPDVPIDELPPVLKLGMTSTAPV
;
A
#
# COMPACT_ATOMS: atom_id res chain seq x y z
N SER A 1 -26.12 50.74 17.74
CA SER A 1 -25.61 49.36 17.91
C SER A 1 -26.42 48.43 17.03
N GLY A 2 -25.84 47.92 15.95
CA GLY A 2 -26.51 46.97 15.06
C GLY A 2 -25.55 45.82 14.80
N SER A 3 -25.76 44.70 15.48
CA SER A 3 -24.97 43.48 15.37
C SER A 3 -25.21 42.85 13.99
N SER A 4 -24.24 42.95 13.09
CA SER A 4 -24.19 42.12 11.88
C SER A 4 -23.88 40.68 12.29
N GLY A 5 -24.92 39.87 12.46
CA GLY A 5 -24.79 38.43 12.59
C GLY A 5 -24.41 37.84 11.23
N THR A 6 -23.19 37.32 11.12
CA THR A 6 -22.71 36.60 9.94
C THR A 6 -23.56 35.34 9.78
N SER A 7 -24.42 35.32 8.76
CA SER A 7 -25.24 34.15 8.41
C SER A 7 -24.34 33.00 7.93
N SER A 8 -24.41 31.85 8.60
CA SER A 8 -23.77 30.62 8.14
C SER A 8 -24.41 30.15 6.83
N ASN A 9 -23.59 29.82 5.83
CA ASN A 9 -24.02 29.41 4.48
C ASN A 9 -24.81 28.08 4.40
N LEU A 10 -25.13 27.48 5.54
CA LEU A 10 -25.90 26.23 5.66
C LEU A 10 -27.38 26.43 5.34
N THR A 11 -27.88 27.68 5.38
CA THR A 11 -29.26 28.02 5.02
C THR A 11 -29.54 28.00 3.52
N LEU A 12 -28.54 27.76 2.66
CA LEU A 12 -28.73 27.65 1.20
C LEU A 12 -29.26 26.28 0.74
N TYR A 13 -29.25 25.25 1.60
CA TYR A 13 -29.75 23.93 1.25
C TYR A 13 -31.20 23.77 1.73
N GLU A 14 -32.15 24.25 0.91
CA GLU A 14 -33.57 24.01 1.17
C GLU A 14 -33.89 22.52 1.06
N GLY A 15 -34.60 21.97 2.06
CA GLY A 15 -35.04 20.56 2.07
C GLY A 15 -34.09 19.55 2.72
N VAL A 16 -33.01 20.00 3.37
CA VAL A 16 -32.12 19.13 4.15
C VAL A 16 -32.45 19.23 5.64
N ASP A 17 -32.93 18.16 6.25
CA ASP A 17 -33.24 18.11 7.69
C ASP A 17 -31.98 18.01 8.56
N VAL A 18 -30.90 17.42 8.04
CA VAL A 18 -29.61 17.25 8.74
C VAL A 18 -28.44 17.35 7.75
N ALA A 19 -27.49 18.22 8.05
CA ALA A 19 -26.21 18.30 7.35
C ALA A 19 -25.08 17.72 8.23
N VAL A 20 -24.25 16.84 7.68
CA VAL A 20 -23.06 16.31 8.34
C VAL A 20 -21.82 16.83 7.60
N SER A 21 -20.89 17.42 8.33
CA SER A 21 -19.61 17.91 7.80
C SER A 21 -18.45 17.16 8.43
N LEU A 22 -17.52 16.68 7.61
CA LEU A 22 -16.25 16.10 8.04
C LEU A 22 -15.10 16.97 7.55
N THR A 23 -14.02 17.03 8.32
CA THR A 23 -12.80 17.73 7.88
C THR A 23 -11.91 16.77 7.11
N GLN A 24 -11.08 17.33 6.22
CA GLN A 24 -10.03 16.58 5.55
C GLN A 24 -9.13 15.83 6.54
N GLU A 25 -8.83 16.49 7.65
CA GLU A 25 -8.01 15.96 8.73
C GLU A 25 -8.68 14.77 9.42
N SER A 26 -9.98 14.87 9.77
CA SER A 26 -10.69 13.77 10.44
C SER A 26 -10.77 12.52 9.55
N VAL A 27 -11.01 12.70 8.24
CA VAL A 27 -11.05 11.58 7.28
C VAL A 27 -9.67 10.94 7.12
N ASN A 28 -8.61 11.75 6.96
CA ASN A 28 -7.25 11.21 6.84
C ASN A 28 -6.80 10.49 8.10
N LYS A 29 -7.09 11.04 9.29
CA LYS A 29 -6.76 10.40 10.56
C LYS A 29 -7.41 9.02 10.67
N THR A 30 -8.72 8.92 10.40
CA THR A 30 -9.43 7.64 10.44
C THR A 30 -8.90 6.64 9.41
N MET A 31 -8.52 7.09 8.21
CA MET A 31 -7.93 6.22 7.19
C MET A 31 -6.54 5.71 7.59
N LEU A 32 -5.71 6.56 8.20
CA LEU A 32 -4.40 6.15 8.72
C LEU A 32 -4.56 5.18 9.89
N ASP A 33 -5.49 5.43 10.81
CA ASP A 33 -5.82 4.51 11.91
C ASP A 33 -6.30 3.15 11.37
N TYR A 34 -7.12 3.16 10.33
CA TYR A 34 -7.54 1.94 9.63
C TYR A 34 -6.36 1.21 9.00
N LEU A 35 -5.49 1.90 8.27
CA LEU A 35 -4.30 1.28 7.64
C LEU A 35 -3.32 0.73 8.70
N ALA A 36 -3.16 1.41 9.82
CA ALA A 36 -2.30 0.97 10.92
C ALA A 36 -2.86 -0.27 11.65
N SER A 37 -4.20 -0.38 11.74
CA SER A 37 -4.88 -1.51 12.40
C SER A 37 -5.25 -2.65 11.44
N ALA A 38 -5.22 -2.40 10.12
CA ALA A 38 -5.58 -3.38 9.12
C ALA A 38 -4.59 -4.55 9.11
N ALA A 39 -5.10 -5.75 9.39
CA ALA A 39 -4.39 -6.99 9.14
C ALA A 39 -4.35 -7.28 7.63
N SER A 40 -3.57 -6.50 6.88
CA SER A 40 -3.36 -6.76 5.46
C SER A 40 -2.59 -8.07 5.28
N ALA A 41 -3.01 -8.89 4.32
CA ALA A 41 -2.29 -10.09 3.94
C ALA A 41 -0.90 -9.71 3.42
N GLU A 42 0.11 -10.49 3.82
CA GLU A 42 1.45 -10.36 3.26
C GLU A 42 1.41 -10.90 1.83
N VAL A 43 1.84 -10.08 0.87
CA VAL A 43 1.97 -10.45 -0.53
C VAL A 43 3.44 -10.72 -0.81
N ILE A 44 3.74 -11.97 -1.14
CA ILE A 44 5.05 -12.41 -1.57
C ILE A 44 4.97 -12.78 -3.04
N LYS A 45 5.94 -12.29 -3.83
CA LYS A 45 6.06 -12.59 -5.25
C LYS A 45 7.49 -12.95 -5.59
N TYR A 46 7.64 -13.95 -6.46
CA TYR A 46 8.92 -14.49 -6.91
C TYR A 46 8.97 -14.42 -8.44
N TYR A 47 10.13 -14.13 -9.01
CA TYR A 47 10.29 -13.99 -10.45
C TYR A 47 11.56 -14.69 -10.94
N LYS A 48 11.49 -15.25 -12.13
CA LYS A 48 12.63 -15.70 -12.93
C LYS A 48 12.73 -14.92 -14.22
N LEU A 49 13.93 -14.88 -14.79
CA LEU A 49 14.14 -14.43 -16.15
C LEU A 49 13.50 -15.43 -17.12
N ASP A 50 12.75 -14.91 -18.07
CA ASP A 50 12.07 -15.69 -19.10
C ASP A 50 12.02 -14.85 -20.38
N THR A 51 12.75 -15.26 -21.40
CA THR A 51 12.86 -14.52 -22.67
C THR A 51 11.58 -14.56 -23.49
N ASP A 52 10.68 -15.49 -23.20
CA ASP A 52 9.40 -15.64 -23.91
C ASP A 52 8.29 -14.80 -23.26
N ALA A 53 8.51 -14.33 -22.03
CA ALA A 53 7.59 -13.45 -21.34
C ALA A 53 7.68 -12.01 -21.85
N ALA A 54 6.53 -11.32 -21.94
CA ALA A 54 6.44 -9.97 -22.50
C ALA A 54 7.38 -8.93 -21.83
N ASN A 55 7.69 -9.12 -20.55
CA ASN A 55 8.58 -8.24 -19.77
C ASN A 55 9.95 -8.88 -19.45
N GLY A 56 10.30 -9.99 -20.10
CA GLY A 56 11.54 -10.73 -19.81
C GLY A 56 11.55 -11.46 -18.47
N MET A 57 10.41 -11.52 -17.78
CA MET A 57 10.25 -12.15 -16.47
C MET A 57 8.94 -12.92 -16.38
N ALA A 58 9.00 -14.09 -15.74
CA ALA A 58 7.85 -14.90 -15.40
C ALA A 58 7.72 -15.02 -13.87
N GLU A 59 6.49 -14.98 -13.37
CA GLU A 59 6.20 -15.23 -11.96
C GLU A 59 6.42 -16.71 -11.62
N MET A 60 6.99 -16.97 -10.45
CA MET A 60 7.19 -18.29 -9.88
C MET A 60 6.29 -18.47 -8.65
N SER A 61 5.83 -19.70 -8.44
CA SER A 61 5.16 -20.09 -7.20
C SER A 61 6.16 -20.26 -6.06
N GLU A 62 5.67 -20.15 -4.81
CA GLU A 62 6.49 -20.39 -3.63
C GLU A 62 7.04 -21.82 -3.60
N ASP A 63 6.22 -22.81 -3.95
CA ASP A 63 6.62 -24.23 -3.99
C ASP A 63 7.78 -24.48 -4.97
N GLU A 64 7.76 -23.85 -6.15
CA GLU A 64 8.87 -23.93 -7.11
C GLU A 64 10.16 -23.38 -6.52
N VAL A 65 10.09 -22.20 -5.89
CA VAL A 65 11.25 -21.57 -5.27
C VAL A 65 11.80 -22.41 -4.12
N MET A 66 10.93 -22.93 -3.26
CA MET A 66 11.35 -23.78 -2.14
C MET A 66 11.94 -25.11 -2.63
N SER A 67 11.42 -25.67 -3.72
CA SER A 67 12.01 -26.85 -4.36
C SER A 67 13.44 -26.57 -4.86
N ILE A 68 13.64 -25.43 -5.54
CA ILE A 68 14.96 -24.99 -6.03
C ILE A 68 15.95 -24.78 -4.89
N THR A 69 15.52 -24.10 -3.82
CA THR A 69 16.43 -23.77 -2.72
C THR A 69 16.69 -24.92 -1.76
N GLY A 70 15.90 -26.01 -1.84
CA GLY A 70 15.93 -27.12 -0.87
C GLY A 70 15.23 -26.77 0.44
N GLY A 71 14.18 -25.96 0.38
CA GLY A 71 13.34 -25.55 1.52
C GLY A 71 13.81 -24.28 2.22
N VAL A 72 14.76 -23.55 1.65
CA VAL A 72 15.30 -22.31 2.24
C VAL A 72 14.67 -21.10 1.59
N SER A 73 14.09 -20.21 2.39
CA SER A 73 13.49 -18.98 1.86
C SER A 73 14.56 -18.03 1.29
N PRO A 74 14.38 -17.45 0.08
CA PRO A 74 15.29 -16.42 -0.44
C PRO A 74 15.42 -15.19 0.48
N PHE A 75 14.39 -14.88 1.27
CA PHE A 75 14.41 -13.76 2.22
C PHE A 75 15.29 -14.00 3.45
N SER A 76 15.77 -15.23 3.64
CA SER A 76 16.71 -15.57 4.72
C SER A 76 18.18 -15.44 4.28
N ILE A 77 18.44 -15.21 2.99
CA ILE A 77 19.79 -15.06 2.45
C ILE A 77 20.38 -13.73 2.96
N PRO A 78 21.53 -13.76 3.67
CA PRO A 78 22.15 -12.54 4.16
C PRO A 78 22.53 -11.60 3.02
N ASN A 79 22.37 -10.29 3.25
CA ASN A 79 22.81 -9.28 2.30
C ASN A 79 24.31 -9.42 2.00
N GLY A 80 24.68 -9.33 0.72
CA GLY A 80 26.06 -9.52 0.26
C GLY A 80 26.50 -10.98 0.13
N SER A 81 25.59 -11.96 0.30
CA SER A 81 25.91 -13.36 -0.01
C SER A 81 26.35 -13.53 -1.46
N THR A 82 27.44 -14.26 -1.67
CA THR A 82 28.02 -14.57 -2.98
C THR A 82 27.60 -15.97 -3.43
N GLN A 83 28.13 -16.41 -4.58
CA GLN A 83 27.91 -17.76 -5.12
C GLN A 83 28.50 -18.89 -4.26
N ASP A 84 29.27 -18.58 -3.22
CA ASP A 84 29.72 -19.58 -2.23
C ASP A 84 28.55 -20.10 -1.37
N ASN A 85 27.45 -19.34 -1.31
CA ASN A 85 26.21 -19.79 -0.69
C ASN A 85 25.46 -20.71 -1.66
N VAL A 86 25.27 -21.98 -1.26
CA VAL A 86 24.59 -23.01 -2.07
C VAL A 86 23.18 -22.58 -2.50
N THR A 87 22.44 -21.86 -1.65
CA THR A 87 21.11 -21.35 -2.00
C THR A 87 21.19 -20.29 -3.09
N VAL A 88 22.17 -19.38 -3.02
CA VAL A 88 22.40 -18.35 -4.06
C VAL A 88 22.78 -19.01 -5.38
N LEU A 89 23.64 -20.03 -5.35
CA LEU A 89 24.03 -20.77 -6.55
C LEU A 89 22.82 -21.46 -7.21
N ARG A 90 21.98 -22.17 -6.43
CA ARG A 90 20.77 -22.84 -6.95
C ARG A 90 19.76 -21.85 -7.54
N LEU A 91 19.58 -20.69 -6.91
CA LEU A 91 18.72 -19.63 -7.44
C LEU A 91 19.27 -19.06 -8.75
N ALA A 92 20.59 -18.87 -8.85
CA ALA A 92 21.22 -18.41 -10.08
C ALA A 92 21.07 -19.43 -11.23
N GLU A 93 21.26 -20.71 -10.95
CA GLU A 93 21.05 -21.80 -11.93
C GLU A 93 19.60 -21.86 -12.43
N ALA A 94 18.64 -21.53 -11.56
CA ALA A 94 17.22 -21.44 -11.90
C ALA A 94 16.80 -20.11 -12.58
N SER A 95 17.76 -19.25 -12.94
CA SER A 95 17.50 -17.92 -13.51
C SER A 95 16.59 -17.05 -12.65
N PHE A 96 16.64 -17.23 -11.33
CA PHE A 96 15.87 -16.43 -10.38
C PHE A 96 16.27 -14.96 -10.49
N ALA A 97 15.31 -14.10 -10.80
CA ALA A 97 15.52 -12.67 -11.00
C ALA A 97 15.37 -11.89 -9.68
N GLY A 98 14.48 -12.35 -8.80
CA GLY A 98 14.27 -11.72 -7.51
C GLY A 98 12.92 -12.07 -6.89
N ALA A 99 12.75 -11.62 -5.65
CA ALA A 99 11.48 -11.69 -4.96
C ALA A 99 11.26 -10.44 -4.13
N PHE A 100 9.99 -10.09 -3.94
CA PHE A 100 9.61 -9.04 -3.02
C PHE A 100 8.54 -9.52 -2.06
N LYS A 101 8.55 -8.91 -0.89
CA LYS A 101 7.59 -9.15 0.18
C LYS A 101 7.04 -7.80 0.60
N SER A 102 5.72 -7.69 0.60
CA SER A 102 5.01 -6.46 0.91
C SER A 102 3.84 -6.75 1.82
N LYS A 103 3.55 -5.83 2.74
CA LYS A 103 2.38 -5.88 3.62
C LYS A 103 1.75 -4.50 3.63
N GLY A 104 0.44 -4.44 3.42
CA GLY A 104 -0.32 -3.19 3.53
C GLY A 104 -0.28 -2.66 4.96
N GLY A 105 -0.06 -1.36 5.12
CA GLY A 105 0.00 -0.70 6.42
C GLY A 105 0.60 0.70 6.32
N THR A 106 0.89 1.30 7.48
CA THR A 106 1.63 2.55 7.60
C THR A 106 3.12 2.28 7.84
N PRO A 107 4.03 3.13 7.35
CA PRO A 107 5.44 3.03 7.74
C PRO A 107 5.60 3.31 9.25
N ASP A 108 6.72 2.85 9.82
CA ASP A 108 7.04 2.99 11.25
C ASP A 108 7.53 4.42 11.55
N VAL A 109 6.62 5.37 11.40
CA VAL A 109 6.79 6.79 11.72
C VAL A 109 5.52 7.28 12.43
N PRO A 110 5.60 8.36 13.23
CA PRO A 110 4.43 8.93 13.87
C PRO A 110 3.31 9.21 12.84
N ILE A 111 2.08 8.86 13.18
CA ILE A 111 0.92 8.94 12.28
C ILE A 111 0.67 10.39 11.79
N ASP A 112 1.02 11.37 12.63
CA ASP A 112 0.85 12.80 12.33
C ASP A 112 1.94 13.33 11.35
N GLU A 113 3.00 12.55 11.11
CA GLU A 113 4.04 12.83 10.12
C GLU A 113 3.73 12.19 8.75
N LEU A 114 2.70 11.35 8.68
CA LEU A 114 2.31 10.70 7.44
C LEU A 114 1.58 11.68 6.51
N PRO A 115 1.84 11.61 5.20
CA PRO A 115 1.10 12.41 4.23
C PRO A 115 -0.39 12.01 4.25
N PRO A 116 -1.29 12.93 3.87
CA PRO A 116 -2.71 12.62 3.75
C PRO A 116 -2.94 11.47 2.75
N VAL A 117 -3.78 10.51 3.14
CA VAL A 117 -4.15 9.35 2.31
C VAL A 117 -5.07 9.77 1.17
N LEU A 118 -5.96 10.72 1.44
CA LEU A 118 -6.96 11.22 0.49
C LEU A 118 -6.94 12.75 0.45
N LYS A 119 -7.31 13.29 -0.71
CA LYS A 119 -7.61 14.72 -0.89
C LYS A 119 -9.06 14.85 -1.31
N LEU A 120 -9.88 15.42 -0.43
CA LEU A 120 -11.26 15.80 -0.71
C LEU A 120 -11.22 16.88 -1.80
N GLY A 121 -11.98 16.65 -2.87
CA GLY A 121 -12.17 17.65 -3.90
C GLY A 121 -12.91 18.86 -3.34
N MET A 122 -12.66 20.04 -3.93
CA MET A 122 -13.61 21.14 -3.80
C MET A 122 -14.83 20.78 -4.62
N THR A 123 -15.99 20.77 -3.98
CA THR A 123 -17.31 20.41 -4.51
C THR A 123 -17.45 20.73 -6.01
N SER A 124 -17.73 19.71 -6.83
CA SER A 124 -18.51 19.96 -8.04
C SER A 124 -19.97 19.95 -7.59
N THR A 125 -20.62 21.09 -7.75
CA THR A 125 -22.07 21.33 -7.68
C THR A 125 -22.89 20.05 -7.83
N ALA A 126 -23.68 19.71 -6.81
CA ALA A 126 -24.79 18.79 -7.00
C ALA A 126 -25.64 19.33 -8.17
N PRO A 127 -25.98 18.50 -9.18
CA PRO A 127 -26.94 18.94 -10.18
C PRO A 127 -28.27 19.15 -9.46
N VAL A 128 -28.82 20.33 -9.70
CA VAL A 128 -30.20 20.71 -9.38
C VAL A 128 -31.21 19.67 -9.86
#